data_AF-A0A955DEW2-F1
#
_entry.id   AF-A0A955DEW2-F1
#
_cell.length_a   1.000
_cell.length_b   1.000
_cell.length_c   1.000
_cell.angle_alpha   90.00
_cell.angle_beta   90.00
_cell.angle_gamma   90.00
#
_symmetry.space_group_name_H-M   'P 1'
#
loop_
_entity.id
_entity.type
_entity.pdbx_description
1 polymer ?
#
loop_
_entity_poly.entity_id
_entity_poly.type
_entity_poly.pdbx_seq_one_letter_code
_entity_poly.pdbx_strand_id
1 'polypeptide(L)'
;MFVRAATAEAAKPGPLKVFILAGQSNMEGQGVVDLAGTDDNEGKGTLVSLLSDPAKQALEDLRDEQGNWRVRDDVWVRYQPEGRPLSRRGRNW
;
A
#
# COMPACT_ATOMS: atom_id res chain seq x y z
N MET A 1 -36.38 -34.72 -16.39
CA MET A 1 -36.04 -33.59 -15.49
C MET A 1 -34.69 -33.05 -15.94
N PHE A 2 -34.64 -31.85 -16.51
CA PHE A 2 -33.39 -31.26 -17.00
C PHE A 2 -32.98 -30.13 -16.05
N VAL A 3 -31.80 -30.23 -15.45
CA VAL A 3 -31.21 -29.17 -14.62
C VAL A 3 -30.35 -28.30 -15.54
N ARG A 4 -30.68 -27.01 -15.63
CA ARG A 4 -29.82 -26.01 -16.27
C ARG A 4 -28.71 -25.63 -15.29
N ALA A 5 -27.46 -25.85 -15.69
CA ALA A 5 -26.32 -25.19 -15.06
C ALA A 5 -26.29 -23.73 -15.53
N ALA A 6 -26.34 -22.78 -14.60
CA ALA A 6 -26.06 -21.38 -14.89
C ALA A 6 -24.54 -21.22 -14.97
N THR A 7 -24.03 -20.87 -16.15
CA THR A 7 -22.66 -20.39 -16.30
C THR A 7 -22.56 -19.00 -15.65
N ALA A 8 -21.83 -18.89 -14.55
CA ALA A 8 -21.48 -17.61 -13.98
C ALA A 8 -20.61 -16.84 -14.98
N GLU A 9 -21.16 -15.79 -15.57
CA GLU A 9 -20.43 -14.89 -16.44
C GLU A 9 -19.40 -14.13 -15.58
N ALA A 10 -18.12 -14.35 -15.83
CA ALA A 10 -17.06 -13.66 -15.11
C ALA A 10 -17.21 -12.16 -15.32
N ALA A 11 -17.47 -11.42 -14.24
CA ALA A 11 -17.66 -9.99 -14.28
C ALA A 11 -16.44 -9.33 -14.95
N LYS A 12 -16.70 -8.53 -15.99
CA LYS A 12 -15.63 -7.79 -16.69
C LYS A 12 -14.94 -6.88 -15.68
N PRO A 13 -13.59 -6.90 -15.59
CA PRO A 13 -12.88 -6.06 -14.64
C PRO A 13 -13.21 -4.59 -14.90
N GLY A 14 -13.55 -3.87 -13.84
CA GLY A 14 -13.82 -2.43 -13.90
C GLY A 14 -12.58 -1.63 -14.32
N PRO A 15 -12.74 -0.32 -14.57
CA PRO A 15 -11.62 0.54 -14.96
C PRO A 15 -10.50 0.53 -13.91
N LEU A 16 -9.25 0.52 -14.38
CA LEU A 16 -8.07 0.61 -13.52
C LEU A 16 -7.98 2.00 -12.88
N LYS A 17 -7.85 2.05 -11.54
CA LYS A 17 -7.60 3.28 -10.79
C LYS A 17 -6.10 3.60 -10.82
N VAL A 18 -5.73 4.76 -11.36
CA VAL A 18 -4.34 5.21 -11.48
C VAL A 18 -4.14 6.48 -10.64
N PHE A 19 -3.13 6.47 -9.77
CA PHE A 19 -2.74 7.61 -8.94
C PHE A 19 -1.31 8.02 -9.33
N ILE A 20 -1.11 9.30 -9.64
CA ILE A 20 0.20 9.86 -9.99
C ILE A 20 0.63 10.77 -8.84
N LEU A 21 1.76 10.43 -8.22
CA LEU A 21 2.41 11.25 -7.22
C LEU A 21 3.58 11.98 -7.91
N ALA A 22 3.56 13.32 -7.89
CA ALA A 22 4.58 14.18 -8.48
C ALA A 22 4.98 15.28 -7.46
N GLY A 23 6.28 15.47 -7.24
CA GLY A 23 6.79 16.35 -6.17
C GLY A 23 8.30 16.23 -6.00
N GLN A 24 8.85 16.94 -5.02
CA GLN A 24 10.29 16.90 -4.70
C GLN A 24 10.71 15.59 -4.03
N SER A 25 12.01 15.45 -3.77
CA SER A 25 12.69 14.22 -3.30
C SER A 25 12.04 13.55 -2.09
N ASN A 26 11.37 14.29 -1.20
CA ASN A 26 10.74 13.71 -0.01
C ASN A 26 9.47 12.87 -0.30
N MET A 27 8.99 12.86 -1.55
CA MET A 27 7.84 12.05 -1.98
C MET A 27 8.24 10.63 -2.41
N GLU A 28 9.53 10.35 -2.58
CA GLU A 28 10.05 8.99 -2.78
C GLU A 28 9.97 8.14 -1.48
N GLY A 29 9.80 8.81 -0.33
CA GLY A 29 9.51 8.18 0.95
C GLY A 29 10.76 7.75 1.70
N GLN A 30 11.18 8.58 2.67
CA GLN A 30 11.98 8.14 3.83
C GLN A 30 11.09 7.51 4.93
N GLY A 31 9.79 7.31 4.65
CA GLY A 31 8.83 6.77 5.59
C GLY A 31 9.12 5.30 5.86
N VAL A 32 9.80 5.02 6.96
CA VAL A 32 10.02 3.67 7.45
C VAL A 32 8.75 3.18 8.17
N VAL A 33 8.34 1.95 7.85
CA VAL A 33 7.11 1.34 8.38
C VAL A 33 7.22 1.10 9.89
N ASP A 34 8.36 0.55 10.33
CA ASP A 34 8.71 0.29 11.72
C ASP A 34 10.18 0.70 11.96
N LEU A 35 10.40 1.82 12.65
CA LEU A 35 11.72 2.17 13.18
C LEU A 35 11.85 1.53 14.57
N ALA A 36 12.36 0.30 14.61
CA ALA A 36 12.70 -0.38 15.87
C ALA A 36 14.11 -0.04 16.37
N GLY A 37 14.66 1.13 16.01
CA GLY A 37 16.00 1.59 16.36
C GLY A 37 15.95 2.96 17.02
N THR A 38 16.74 3.13 18.07
CA THR A 38 16.77 4.26 19.01
C THR A 38 17.11 5.63 18.41
N ASP A 39 17.28 5.77 17.09
CA ASP A 39 17.95 6.92 16.46
C ASP A 39 17.18 7.65 15.36
N ASP A 40 15.85 7.58 15.32
CA ASP A 40 15.05 8.41 14.40
C ASP A 40 13.80 9.00 15.07
N ASN A 41 13.89 10.29 15.46
CA ASN A 41 12.81 11.19 15.85
C ASN A 41 11.72 10.60 16.78
N GLU A 42 12.09 9.75 17.73
CA GLU A 42 11.17 9.06 18.67
C GLU A 42 10.05 8.26 17.98
N GLY A 43 10.27 7.77 16.75
CA GLY A 43 9.26 7.06 15.97
C GLY A 43 8.19 7.95 15.32
N LYS A 44 8.30 9.28 15.43
CA LYS A 44 7.41 10.25 14.76
C LYS A 44 7.66 10.22 13.25
N GLY A 45 6.57 10.15 12.48
CA GLY A 45 6.63 10.04 11.02
C GLY A 45 6.55 8.59 10.48
N THR A 46 6.38 7.61 11.36
CA THR A 46 6.08 6.22 10.99
C THR A 46 4.57 6.00 10.80
N LEU A 47 4.20 4.95 10.06
CA LEU A 47 2.79 4.55 9.95
C LEU A 47 2.22 4.10 11.29
N VAL A 48 3.04 3.52 12.18
CA VAL A 48 2.62 3.16 13.55
C VAL A 48 2.18 4.39 14.34
N SER A 49 3.01 5.45 14.34
CA SER A 49 2.68 6.70 15.00
C SER A 49 1.41 7.33 14.41
N LEU A 50 1.25 7.29 13.09
CA LEU A 50 0.04 7.80 12.42
C LEU A 50 -1.24 7.09 12.88
N LEU A 51 -1.20 5.75 13.05
CA LEU A 51 -2.36 4.97 13.48
C LEU A 51 -2.69 5.12 14.97
N SER A 52 -1.76 5.67 15.78
CA SER A 52 -2.04 5.96 17.20
C SER A 52 -2.92 7.21 17.41
N ASP A 53 -3.09 8.04 16.38
CA ASP A 53 -3.93 9.25 16.42
C ASP A 53 -5.42 8.90 16.20
N PRO A 54 -6.31 9.16 17.17
CA PRO A 54 -7.76 8.92 17.01
C PRO A 54 -8.39 9.68 15.83
N ALA A 55 -7.79 10.77 15.36
CA ALA A 55 -8.26 11.49 14.18
C ALA A 55 -7.99 10.74 12.85
N LYS A 56 -7.23 9.64 12.90
CA LYS A 56 -6.80 8.85 11.72
C LYS A 56 -7.49 7.49 11.62
N GLN A 57 -8.63 7.30 12.31
CA GLN A 57 -9.44 6.08 12.28
C GLN A 57 -9.75 5.55 10.86
N ALA A 58 -9.89 6.44 9.87
CA ALA A 58 -10.12 6.06 8.47
C ALA A 58 -8.97 5.27 7.83
N LEU A 59 -7.81 5.17 8.49
CA LEU A 59 -6.63 4.44 8.03
C LEU A 59 -6.41 3.11 8.79
N GLU A 60 -7.29 2.74 9.73
CA GLU A 60 -7.15 1.50 10.53
C GLU A 60 -7.10 0.24 9.66
N ASP A 61 -7.76 0.26 8.50
CA ASP A 61 -7.74 -0.82 7.50
C ASP A 61 -6.36 -1.09 6.88
N LEU A 62 -5.34 -0.29 7.18
CA LEU A 62 -3.95 -0.59 6.80
C LEU A 62 -3.40 -1.83 7.52
N ARG A 63 -4.01 -2.21 8.64
CA ARG A 63 -3.69 -3.46 9.35
C ARG A 63 -4.78 -4.52 9.17
N ASP A 64 -4.37 -5.79 9.24
CA ASP A 64 -5.31 -6.91 9.30
C ASP A 64 -5.86 -7.11 10.71
N GLU A 65 -6.78 -8.06 10.89
CA GLU A 65 -7.39 -8.38 12.18
C GLU A 65 -6.36 -8.91 13.20
N GLN A 66 -5.21 -9.36 12.74
CA GLN A 66 -4.09 -9.86 13.54
C GLN A 66 -3.07 -8.75 13.88
N GLY A 67 -3.27 -7.54 13.37
CA GLY A 67 -2.40 -6.38 13.59
C GLY A 67 -1.20 -6.29 12.65
N ASN A 68 -1.07 -7.16 11.64
CA ASN A 68 -0.01 -7.08 10.64
C ASN A 68 -0.37 -6.06 9.55
N TRP A 69 0.65 -5.56 8.85
CA TRP A 69 0.44 -4.72 7.69
C TRP A 69 -0.22 -5.50 6.55
N ARG A 70 -1.32 -4.99 6.01
CA ARG A 70 -1.99 -5.63 4.88
C ARG A 70 -1.10 -5.59 3.65
N VAL A 71 -0.92 -6.75 3.03
CA VAL A 71 -0.25 -6.89 1.73
C VAL A 71 -1.32 -6.96 0.65
N ARG A 72 -1.15 -6.16 -0.41
CA ARG A 72 -2.04 -6.14 -1.57
C ARG A 72 -1.30 -6.59 -2.81
N ASP A 73 -1.72 -7.71 -3.38
CA ASP A 73 -1.19 -8.29 -4.61
C ASP A 73 -1.77 -7.65 -5.88
N ASP A 74 -2.89 -6.93 -5.73
CA ASP A 74 -3.60 -6.21 -6.78
C ASP A 74 -3.13 -4.75 -6.98
N VAL A 75 -2.13 -4.31 -6.21
CA VAL A 75 -1.52 -2.96 -6.34
C VAL A 75 -0.06 -3.08 -6.77
N TRP A 76 0.36 -2.22 -7.68
CA TRP A 76 1.77 -2.08 -8.06
C TRP A 76 2.22 -0.63 -8.06
N VAL A 77 3.46 -0.43 -7.62
CA VAL A 77 4.13 0.87 -7.67
C VAL A 77 5.23 0.83 -8.74
N ARG A 78 5.40 1.93 -9.46
CA ARG A 78 6.50 2.18 -10.38
C ARG A 78 7.14 3.50 -10.01
N TYR A 79 8.46 3.51 -9.88
CA TYR A 79 9.20 4.70 -9.53
C TYR A 79 10.61 4.63 -10.12
N GLN A 80 11.12 5.78 -10.57
CA GLN A 80 12.47 5.94 -11.09
C GLN A 80 13.31 6.79 -10.12
N PRO A 81 14.26 6.20 -9.40
CA PRO A 81 15.19 6.96 -8.58
C PRO A 81 16.07 7.85 -9.43
N GLU A 82 16.46 9.00 -8.88
CA GLU A 82 17.38 9.92 -9.54
C GLU A 82 18.69 9.20 -9.91
N GLY A 83 19.12 9.35 -11.16
CA GLY A 83 20.34 8.71 -11.67
C GLY A 83 20.25 7.19 -11.83
N ARG A 84 19.09 6.54 -11.64
CA ARG A 84 18.91 5.09 -11.82
C ARG A 84 17.85 4.76 -12.88
N PRO A 85 17.92 3.56 -13.49
CA PRO A 85 16.86 3.08 -14.37
C PRO A 85 15.52 2.95 -13.64
N LEU A 86 14.42 3.03 -14.41
CA LEU A 86 13.06 2.75 -13.93
C LEU A 86 13.02 1.42 -13.17
N SER A 87 12.71 1.49 -11.88
CA SER A 87 12.58 0.29 -11.06
C SER A 87 11.13 -0.20 -11.08
N ARG A 88 10.94 -1.47 -11.42
CA ARG A 88 9.71 -2.19 -11.10
C ARG A 88 9.91 -2.81 -9.72
N ARG A 89 9.57 -2.07 -8.65
CA ARG A 89 9.56 -2.64 -7.31
C ARG A 89 8.32 -3.54 -7.19
N GLY A 90 8.45 -4.78 -7.65
CA GLY A 90 7.37 -5.74 -7.81
C GLY A 90 7.56 -6.96 -6.92
N ARG A 91 6.49 -7.28 -6.19
CA ARG A 91 6.27 -8.44 -5.33
C ARG A 91 7.10 -8.48 -4.04
N ASN A 92 6.36 -8.51 -2.94
CA ASN A 92 6.76 -8.87 -1.58
C ASN A 92 7.32 -7.69 -0.77
N TRP A 93 6.38 -7.01 -0.11
CA TRP A 93 6.58 -6.48 1.23
C TRP A 93 5.86 -7.44 2.18
#